data_AF-A0AAD4DK65-F1
#
_entry.id   AF-A0AAD4DK65-F1
#
_cell.length_a   1.000
_cell.length_b   1.000
_cell.length_c   1.000
_cell.angle_alpha   90.00
_cell.angle_beta   90.00
_cell.angle_gamma   90.00
#
_symmetry.space_group_name_H-M   'P 1'
#
loop_
_entity.id
_entity.type
_entity.pdbx_description
1 polymer ?
#
loop_
_entity_poly.entity_id
_entity_poly.type
_entity_poly.pdbx_seq_one_letter_code
_entity_poly.pdbx_strand_id
1 'polypeptide(L)'
;MAFAHDSGFLKADFVMSTILAILGFVIYGTMSRNAYWDFGDQKLCLLLANPKTFSFHNSACAFTNTIGFLIAAGGIALFAMDFVTWKRSERFKGKRASVAALLIAPTLCFFSFATAIVIGTGVKTFCNNFEVAGSVDYEGCKTRIVNLNGIQAGVGASTVAGFLFAFYGYSEYIQYRKRHINGDKIYDLILVVLELPSSA
;
A
#
# COMPACT_ATOMS: atom_id res chain seq x y z
N MET A 1 -11.90 33.12 -12.69
CA MET A 1 -10.91 32.14 -12.16
C MET A 1 -11.16 30.81 -12.86
N ALA A 2 -10.47 30.56 -13.97
CA ALA A 2 -10.58 29.30 -14.70
C ALA A 2 -9.73 28.24 -13.97
N PHE A 3 -10.40 27.28 -13.33
CA PHE A 3 -9.78 26.06 -12.85
C PHE A 3 -9.25 25.29 -14.07
N ALA A 4 -7.97 25.49 -14.38
CA ALA A 4 -7.31 24.80 -15.47
C ALA A 4 -7.34 23.28 -15.24
N HIS A 5 -7.59 22.58 -16.35
CA HIS A 5 -7.66 21.13 -16.53
C HIS A 5 -6.45 20.35 -15.95
N ASP A 6 -5.36 21.05 -15.61
CA ASP A 6 -4.13 20.51 -15.02
C ASP A 6 -4.20 20.27 -13.50
N SER A 7 -5.14 20.91 -12.78
CA SER A 7 -5.25 20.77 -11.31
C SER A 7 -6.03 19.52 -10.85
N GLY A 8 -6.67 18.79 -11.78
CA GLY A 8 -7.48 17.62 -11.47
C GLY A 8 -6.67 16.43 -10.95
N PHE A 9 -5.46 16.24 -11.48
CA PHE A 9 -4.59 15.12 -11.09
C PHE A 9 -4.06 15.24 -9.66
N LEU A 10 -3.66 16.46 -9.22
CA LEU A 10 -3.19 16.66 -7.85
C LEU A 10 -4.30 16.45 -6.80
N LYS A 11 -5.53 16.86 -7.12
CA LYS A 11 -6.70 16.62 -6.25
C LYS A 11 -7.03 15.13 -6.18
N ALA A 12 -6.92 14.41 -7.31
CA ALA A 12 -7.11 12.96 -7.35
C ALA A 12 -6.02 12.24 -6.55
N ASP A 13 -4.76 12.64 -6.68
CA ASP A 13 -3.63 12.08 -5.93
C ASP A 13 -3.80 12.30 -4.42
N PHE A 14 -4.25 13.50 -3.99
CA PHE A 14 -4.55 13.79 -2.59
C PHE A 14 -5.69 12.92 -2.03
N VAL A 15 -6.76 12.72 -2.80
CA VAL A 15 -7.86 11.81 -2.41
C VAL A 15 -7.36 10.37 -2.33
N MET A 16 -6.57 9.93 -3.32
CA MET A 16 -5.99 8.58 -3.32
C MET A 16 -5.05 8.36 -2.14
N SER A 17 -4.16 9.31 -1.82
CA SER A 17 -3.24 9.18 -0.69
C SER A 17 -3.96 9.23 0.66
N THR A 18 -5.05 9.97 0.78
CA THR A 18 -5.94 9.93 1.95
C THR A 18 -6.58 8.55 2.13
N ILE A 19 -7.15 7.99 1.05
CA ILE A 19 -7.73 6.64 1.07
C ILE A 19 -6.66 5.60 1.41
N LEU A 20 -5.47 5.70 0.82
CA LEU A 20 -4.33 4.82 1.10
C LEU A 20 -3.89 4.88 2.56
N ALA A 21 -3.88 6.06 3.18
CA ALA A 21 -3.56 6.21 4.60
C ALA A 21 -4.62 5.50 5.48
N ILE A 22 -5.90 5.70 5.19
CA ILE A 22 -7.00 5.03 5.91
C ILE A 22 -6.90 3.51 5.74
N LEU A 23 -6.70 3.03 4.50
CA LEU A 23 -6.53 1.61 4.22
C LEU A 23 -5.32 1.03 4.95
N GLY A 24 -4.20 1.77 5.02
CA GLY A 24 -3.03 1.35 5.79
C GLY A 24 -3.34 1.14 7.28
N PHE A 25 -4.10 2.05 7.90
CA PHE A 25 -4.56 1.87 9.28
C PHE A 25 -5.50 0.68 9.44
N VAL A 26 -6.42 0.46 8.50
CA VAL A 26 -7.30 -0.71 8.50
C VAL A 26 -6.49 -2.00 8.40
N ILE A 27 -5.52 -2.07 7.49
CA ILE A 27 -4.63 -3.23 7.32
C ILE A 27 -3.86 -3.47 8.62
N TYR A 28 -3.18 -2.45 9.15
CA TYR A 28 -2.42 -2.60 10.39
C TYR A 28 -3.30 -3.01 11.59
N GLY A 29 -4.46 -2.38 11.74
CA GLY A 29 -5.41 -2.68 12.81
C GLY A 29 -6.02 -4.09 12.71
N THR A 30 -6.35 -4.53 11.49
CA THR A 30 -6.90 -5.87 11.26
C THR A 30 -5.85 -6.96 11.46
N MET A 31 -4.62 -6.74 11.01
CA MET A 31 -3.52 -7.70 11.21
C MET A 31 -3.08 -7.80 12.67
N SER A 32 -2.92 -6.67 13.36
CA SER A 32 -2.51 -6.67 14.77
C SER A 32 -3.53 -7.32 15.70
N ARG A 33 -4.82 -7.22 15.39
CA ARG A 33 -5.90 -7.76 16.25
C ARG A 33 -6.38 -9.16 15.90
N ASN A 34 -6.20 -9.63 14.66
CA ASN A 34 -6.85 -10.87 14.22
C ASN A 34 -5.87 -11.92 13.65
N ALA A 35 -4.56 -11.66 13.65
CA ALA A 35 -3.57 -12.64 13.16
C ALA A 35 -3.27 -13.79 14.15
N TYR A 36 -4.13 -14.04 15.15
CA TYR A 36 -3.94 -15.10 16.14
C TYR A 36 -5.18 -15.99 16.32
N TRP A 37 -4.90 -17.23 16.70
CA TRP A 37 -5.81 -18.27 17.14
C TRP A 37 -5.68 -18.41 18.65
N ASP A 38 -6.80 -18.38 19.36
CA ASP A 38 -6.82 -18.68 20.78
C ASP A 38 -7.02 -20.19 20.98
N PHE A 39 -6.05 -20.84 21.64
CA PHE A 39 -6.12 -22.24 22.05
C PHE A 39 -5.93 -22.33 23.57
N GLY A 40 -7.05 -22.38 24.31
CA GLY A 40 -7.01 -22.28 25.78
C GLY A 40 -6.41 -20.93 26.22
N ASP A 41 -5.39 -20.98 27.07
CA ASP A 41 -4.67 -19.78 27.55
C ASP A 41 -3.55 -19.29 26.60
N GLN A 42 -3.35 -19.91 25.45
CA GLN A 42 -2.28 -19.57 24.51
C GLN A 42 -2.79 -18.91 23.23
N LYS A 43 -2.11 -17.83 22.81
CA LYS A 43 -2.34 -17.13 21.54
C LYS A 43 -1.31 -17.56 20.51
N LEU A 44 -1.76 -18.19 19.44
CA LEU A 44 -0.91 -18.76 18.39
C LEU A 44 -1.15 -18.05 17.08
N CYS A 45 -0.11 -17.76 16.32
CA CYS A 45 -0.27 -16.96 15.11
C CYS A 45 -0.77 -17.78 13.93
N LEU A 46 -1.85 -17.32 13.28
CA LEU A 46 -2.60 -18.07 12.26
C LEU A 46 -1.87 -18.21 10.92
N LEU A 47 -0.93 -17.31 10.61
CA LEU A 47 -0.48 -17.06 9.24
C LEU A 47 0.46 -18.12 8.66
N LEU A 48 1.10 -18.93 9.50
CA LEU A 48 1.95 -20.06 9.10
C LEU A 48 1.90 -21.20 10.15
N ALA A 49 0.79 -21.32 10.88
CA ALA A 49 0.61 -22.41 11.83
C ALA A 49 0.14 -23.66 11.08
N ASN A 50 0.72 -24.81 11.43
CA ASN A 50 0.13 -26.10 11.07
C ASN A 50 -0.52 -26.70 12.33
N PRO A 51 -1.86 -26.73 12.42
CA PRO A 51 -2.56 -27.26 13.59
C PRO A 51 -2.35 -28.77 13.77
N LYS A 52 -1.98 -29.50 12.72
CA LYS A 52 -1.69 -30.95 12.78
C LYS A 52 -0.36 -31.24 13.48
N THR A 53 0.65 -30.40 13.28
CA THR A 53 2.00 -30.60 13.83
C THR A 53 2.32 -29.68 15.01
N PHE A 54 1.40 -28.79 15.40
CA PHE A 54 1.63 -27.72 16.40
C PHE A 54 2.95 -26.95 16.14
N SER A 55 3.31 -26.79 14.87
CA SER A 55 4.49 -26.03 14.47
C SER A 55 4.09 -24.60 14.10
N PHE A 56 4.73 -23.62 14.74
CA PHE A 56 4.41 -22.21 14.59
C PHE A 56 5.63 -21.43 14.11
N HIS A 57 5.44 -20.60 13.09
CA HIS A 57 6.46 -19.65 12.64
C HIS A 57 6.14 -18.25 13.16
N ASN A 58 6.77 -17.84 14.28
CA ASN A 58 6.64 -16.48 14.84
C ASN A 58 7.04 -15.38 13.83
N SER A 59 7.88 -15.70 12.84
CA SER A 59 8.28 -14.79 11.78
C SER A 59 7.12 -14.30 10.90
N ALA A 60 6.03 -15.07 10.79
CA ALA A 60 4.88 -14.75 9.92
C ALA A 60 4.04 -13.55 10.42
N CYS A 61 3.86 -13.46 11.73
CA CYS A 61 3.07 -12.41 12.39
C CYS A 61 3.87 -11.12 12.46
N ALA A 62 5.17 -11.25 12.76
CA ALA A 62 6.09 -10.14 12.71
C ALA A 62 6.12 -9.53 11.29
N PHE A 63 6.13 -10.37 10.25
CA PHE A 63 6.09 -9.92 8.86
C PHE A 63 4.81 -9.12 8.53
N THR A 64 3.63 -9.66 8.83
CA THR A 64 2.36 -8.97 8.52
C THR A 64 2.13 -7.71 9.34
N ASN A 65 2.52 -7.68 10.61
CA ASN A 65 2.48 -6.46 11.41
C ASN A 65 3.46 -5.39 10.90
N THR A 66 4.70 -5.80 10.61
CA THR A 66 5.74 -4.89 10.12
C THR A 66 5.34 -4.31 8.76
N ILE A 67 4.85 -5.15 7.84
CA ILE A 67 4.43 -4.66 6.53
C ILE A 67 3.15 -3.84 6.61
N GLY A 68 2.17 -4.23 7.44
CA GLY A 68 1.00 -3.40 7.68
C GLY A 68 1.37 -2.01 8.20
N PHE A 69 2.34 -1.92 9.10
CA PHE A 69 2.91 -0.65 9.55
C PHE A 69 3.60 0.12 8.42
N LEU A 70 4.42 -0.53 7.59
CA LEU A 70 5.10 0.12 6.45
C LEU A 70 4.10 0.66 5.42
N ILE A 71 3.02 -0.07 5.15
CA ILE A 71 1.92 0.38 4.28
C ILE A 71 1.26 1.63 4.86
N ALA A 72 0.94 1.63 6.16
CA ALA A 72 0.36 2.78 6.84
C ALA A 72 1.28 3.99 6.83
N ALA A 73 2.54 3.81 7.25
CA ALA A 73 3.56 4.86 7.28
C ALA A 73 3.80 5.44 5.87
N GLY A 74 3.85 4.57 4.87
CA GLY A 74 3.99 4.94 3.48
C GLY A 74 2.81 5.74 2.93
N GLY A 75 1.57 5.32 3.23
CA GLY A 75 0.36 6.08 2.90
C GLY A 75 0.34 7.48 3.54
N ILE A 76 0.71 7.57 4.82
CA ILE A 76 0.83 8.85 5.55
C ILE A 76 1.90 9.74 4.93
N ALA A 77 3.04 9.18 4.52
CA ALA A 77 4.12 9.93 3.88
C ALA A 77 3.66 10.53 2.55
N LEU A 78 2.96 9.76 1.71
CA LEU A 78 2.38 10.27 0.46
C LEU A 78 1.34 11.35 0.72
N PHE A 79 0.44 11.13 1.69
CA PHE A 79 -0.54 12.12 2.11
C PHE A 79 0.10 13.43 2.57
N ALA A 80 1.16 13.36 3.39
CA ALA A 80 1.87 14.53 3.87
C ALA A 80 2.54 15.31 2.71
N MET A 81 3.13 14.60 1.75
CA MET A 81 3.71 15.20 0.55
C MET A 81 2.63 15.90 -0.30
N ASP A 82 1.49 15.25 -0.53
CA ASP A 82 0.36 15.83 -1.26
C ASP A 82 -0.24 17.04 -0.53
N PHE A 83 -0.42 16.94 0.78
CA PHE A 83 -0.98 18.02 1.61
C PHE A 83 -0.11 19.27 1.59
N VAL A 84 1.22 19.13 1.72
CA VAL A 84 2.15 20.28 1.64
C VAL A 84 2.09 20.93 0.27
N THR A 85 2.09 20.12 -0.79
CA THR A 85 2.01 20.60 -2.18
C THR A 85 0.70 21.35 -2.41
N TRP A 86 -0.42 20.77 -1.95
CA TRP A 86 -1.74 21.36 -2.06
C TRP A 86 -1.87 22.67 -1.26
N LYS A 87 -1.37 22.70 -0.02
CA LYS A 87 -1.41 23.91 0.85
C LYS A 87 -0.62 25.08 0.25
N ARG A 88 0.49 24.80 -0.43
CA ARG A 88 1.26 25.83 -1.14
C ARG A 88 0.60 26.32 -2.42
N SER A 89 -0.58 25.79 -2.78
CA SER A 89 -1.26 26.03 -4.05
C SER A 89 -0.36 25.75 -5.26
N GLU A 90 0.63 24.87 -5.07
CA GLU A 90 1.47 24.42 -6.15
C GLU A 90 0.62 23.52 -7.04
N ARG A 91 0.71 23.72 -8.36
CA ARG A 91 0.00 22.85 -9.31
C ARG A 91 0.54 21.43 -9.28
N PHE A 92 1.77 21.24 -8.78
CA PHE A 92 2.61 20.08 -8.98
C PHE A 92 3.60 19.89 -7.82
N LYS A 93 3.98 18.64 -7.54
CA LYS A 93 5.07 18.32 -6.61
C LYS A 93 6.42 18.77 -7.17
N GLY A 94 7.32 19.21 -6.29
CA GLY A 94 8.72 19.43 -6.65
C GLY A 94 9.43 18.13 -7.05
N LYS A 95 10.47 18.23 -7.90
CA LYS A 95 11.22 17.09 -8.50
C LYS A 95 11.62 16.02 -7.48
N ARG A 96 12.15 16.42 -6.32
CA ARG A 96 12.57 15.49 -5.24
C ARG A 96 11.38 14.74 -4.63
N ALA A 97 10.26 15.43 -4.42
CA ALA A 97 9.04 14.83 -3.86
C ALA A 97 8.38 13.87 -4.85
N SER A 98 8.35 14.21 -6.15
CA SER A 98 7.88 13.28 -7.19
C SER A 98 8.75 12.03 -7.29
N VAL A 99 10.08 12.15 -7.25
CA VAL A 99 10.98 10.98 -7.27
C VAL A 99 10.77 10.11 -6.03
N ALA A 100 10.61 10.71 -4.85
CA ALA A 100 10.30 9.97 -3.62
C ALA A 100 8.95 9.23 -3.74
N ALA A 101 7.91 9.90 -4.24
CA ALA A 101 6.60 9.29 -4.47
C ALA A 101 6.66 8.12 -5.47
N LEU A 102 7.47 8.25 -6.53
CA LEU A 102 7.70 7.19 -7.52
C LEU A 102 8.49 6.00 -7.00
N LEU A 103 9.27 6.15 -5.92
CA LEU A 103 9.95 5.04 -5.26
C LEU A 103 9.04 4.37 -4.22
N ILE A 104 8.31 5.18 -3.46
CA ILE A 104 7.45 4.71 -2.37
C ILE A 104 6.26 3.94 -2.93
N ALA A 105 5.55 4.47 -3.93
CA ALA A 105 4.29 3.88 -4.39
C ALA A 105 4.45 2.44 -4.96
N PRO A 106 5.43 2.13 -5.84
CA PRO A 106 5.63 0.75 -6.30
C PRO A 106 6.04 -0.19 -5.18
N THR A 107 6.91 0.25 -4.26
CA THR A 107 7.36 -0.57 -3.14
C THR A 107 6.19 -0.96 -2.23
N LEU A 108 5.32 0.00 -1.91
CA LEU A 108 4.13 -0.25 -1.09
C LEU A 108 3.09 -1.07 -1.84
N CYS A 109 2.96 -0.92 -3.16
CA CYS A 109 2.13 -1.79 -3.99
C CYS A 109 2.55 -3.26 -3.85
N PHE A 110 3.85 -3.57 -4.00
CA PHE A 110 4.37 -4.92 -3.81
C PHE A 110 4.11 -5.45 -2.41
N PHE A 111 4.37 -4.64 -1.38
CA PHE A 111 4.10 -5.02 0.00
C PHE A 111 2.62 -5.27 0.29
N SER A 112 1.73 -4.50 -0.32
CA SER A 112 0.28 -4.68 -0.18
C SER A 112 -0.19 -6.00 -0.78
N PHE A 113 0.26 -6.33 -2.00
CA PHE A 113 -0.06 -7.64 -2.60
C PHE A 113 0.60 -8.80 -1.88
N ALA A 114 1.87 -8.66 -1.46
CA ALA A 114 2.56 -9.69 -0.69
C ALA A 114 1.82 -10.01 0.62
N THR A 115 1.34 -8.97 1.31
CA THR A 115 0.53 -9.12 2.53
C THR A 115 -0.76 -9.88 2.23
N ALA A 116 -1.52 -9.46 1.21
CA ALA A 116 -2.75 -10.14 0.82
C ALA A 116 -2.54 -11.62 0.47
N ILE A 117 -1.48 -11.94 -0.28
CA ILE A 117 -1.13 -13.31 -0.67
C ILE A 117 -0.77 -14.14 0.55
N VAL A 118 0.15 -13.67 1.40
CA VAL A 118 0.63 -14.41 2.58
C VAL A 118 -0.51 -14.72 3.53
N ILE A 119 -1.42 -13.77 3.75
CA ILE A 119 -2.57 -13.99 4.62
C ILE A 119 -3.56 -14.96 3.98
N GLY A 120 -3.90 -14.76 2.71
CA GLY A 120 -4.85 -15.61 2.00
C GLY A 120 -4.37 -17.06 1.90
N THR A 121 -3.09 -17.28 1.59
CA THR A 121 -2.49 -18.62 1.54
C THR A 121 -2.29 -19.20 2.92
N GLY A 122 -1.94 -18.39 3.92
CA GLY A 122 -1.80 -18.80 5.32
C GLY A 122 -3.09 -19.36 5.89
N VAL A 123 -4.20 -18.63 5.77
CA VAL A 123 -5.53 -19.08 6.25
C VAL A 123 -5.99 -20.34 5.53
N LYS A 124 -5.81 -20.41 4.21
CA LYS A 124 -6.16 -21.59 3.42
C LYS A 124 -5.35 -22.81 3.84
N THR A 125 -4.04 -22.65 4.02
CA THR A 125 -3.15 -23.73 4.46
C THR A 125 -3.47 -24.18 5.88
N PHE A 126 -3.77 -23.24 6.78
CA PHE A 126 -4.19 -23.55 8.15
C PHE A 126 -5.45 -24.42 8.16
N CYS A 127 -6.50 -24.01 7.44
CA CYS A 127 -7.75 -24.78 7.42
C CYS A 127 -7.67 -26.10 6.65
N ASN A 128 -6.81 -26.21 5.64
CA ASN A 128 -6.58 -27.49 4.96
C ASN A 128 -5.88 -28.53 5.84
N ASN A 129 -5.20 -28.09 6.91
CA ASN A 129 -4.52 -28.98 7.86
C ASN A 129 -5.29 -29.10 9.19
N PHE A 130 -6.45 -28.46 9.31
CA PHE A 130 -7.27 -28.53 10.51
C PHE A 130 -8.03 -29.86 10.53
N GLU A 131 -7.52 -30.81 11.31
CA GLU A 131 -8.10 -32.14 11.46
C GLU A 131 -8.85 -32.27 12.79
N VAL A 132 -10.07 -32.80 12.73
CA VAL A 132 -10.89 -33.16 13.90
C VAL A 132 -11.30 -34.61 13.73
N ALA A 133 -10.97 -35.46 14.71
CA ALA A 133 -11.32 -36.89 14.69
C ALA A 133 -10.85 -37.67 13.43
N GLY A 134 -9.73 -37.27 12.82
CA GLY A 134 -9.12 -37.97 11.68
C GLY A 134 -9.64 -37.56 10.30
N SER A 135 -10.55 -36.57 10.21
CA SER A 135 -10.94 -35.93 8.95
C SER A 135 -10.60 -34.43 8.96
N VAL A 136 -10.30 -33.88 7.78
CA VAL A 136 -10.08 -32.44 7.61
C VAL A 136 -11.45 -31.74 7.71
N ASP A 137 -11.60 -30.87 8.69
CA ASP A 137 -12.84 -30.11 8.93
C ASP A 137 -12.67 -28.63 8.56
N TYR A 138 -12.80 -28.36 7.26
CA TYR A 138 -12.59 -27.02 6.72
C TYR A 138 -13.63 -25.99 7.20
N GLU A 139 -14.90 -26.40 7.35
CA GLU A 139 -15.96 -25.49 7.82
C GLU A 139 -15.87 -25.25 9.32
N GLY A 140 -15.54 -26.28 10.11
CA GLY A 140 -15.23 -26.12 11.53
C GLY A 140 -14.04 -25.21 11.77
N CYS A 141 -12.99 -25.28 10.94
CA CYS A 141 -11.84 -24.38 11.02
C CYS A 141 -12.23 -22.90 10.97
N LYS A 142 -13.08 -22.51 10.01
CA LYS A 142 -13.50 -21.11 9.82
C LYS A 142 -14.16 -20.51 11.06
N THR A 143 -14.89 -21.34 11.81
CA THR A 143 -15.60 -20.91 13.02
C THR A 143 -14.71 -20.79 14.25
N ARG A 144 -13.53 -21.42 14.24
CA ARG A 144 -12.52 -21.33 15.32
C ARG A 144 -11.49 -20.22 15.13
N ILE A 145 -11.38 -19.68 13.92
CA ILE A 145 -10.57 -18.51 13.64
C ILE A 145 -11.25 -17.29 14.25
N VAL A 146 -10.54 -16.60 15.15
CA VAL A 146 -11.04 -15.37 15.76
C VAL A 146 -11.21 -14.31 14.68
N ASN A 147 -12.46 -13.88 14.47
CA ASN A 147 -12.82 -12.80 13.55
C ASN A 147 -12.31 -12.99 12.11
N LEU A 148 -12.66 -14.11 11.48
CA LEU A 148 -12.34 -14.41 10.07
C LEU A 148 -12.78 -13.29 9.11
N ASN A 149 -13.92 -12.65 9.38
CA ASN A 149 -14.40 -11.50 8.60
C ASN A 149 -13.42 -10.31 8.66
N GLY A 150 -12.80 -10.06 9.82
CA GLY A 150 -11.76 -9.06 9.98
C GLY A 150 -10.49 -9.39 9.18
N ILE A 151 -10.11 -10.67 9.11
CA ILE A 151 -8.99 -11.13 8.27
C ILE A 151 -9.30 -10.94 6.79
N GLN A 152 -10.50 -11.34 6.35
CA GLN A 152 -10.97 -11.13 4.97
C GLN A 152 -11.01 -9.65 4.60
N ALA A 153 -11.49 -8.79 5.50
CA ALA A 153 -11.48 -7.34 5.31
C ALA A 153 -10.05 -6.80 5.17
N GLY A 154 -9.10 -7.31 5.98
CA GLY A 154 -7.69 -6.96 5.87
C GLY A 154 -7.04 -7.40 4.56
N VAL A 155 -7.37 -8.60 4.05
CA VAL A 155 -6.92 -9.08 2.72
C VAL A 155 -7.51 -8.22 1.61
N GLY A 156 -8.81 -7.92 1.69
CA GLY A 156 -9.50 -7.05 0.73
C GLY A 156 -8.89 -5.64 0.71
N ALA A 157 -8.70 -5.04 1.89
CA ALA A 157 -8.08 -3.73 2.05
C ALA A 157 -6.65 -3.71 1.49
N SER A 158 -5.86 -4.76 1.74
CA SER A 158 -4.50 -4.91 1.20
C SER A 158 -4.50 -5.01 -0.34
N THR A 159 -5.46 -5.74 -0.91
CA THR A 159 -5.58 -5.86 -2.37
C THR A 159 -5.96 -4.52 -3.00
N VAL A 160 -6.96 -3.83 -2.43
CA VAL A 160 -7.40 -2.50 -2.90
C VAL A 160 -6.28 -1.47 -2.78
N ALA A 161 -5.56 -1.46 -1.64
CA ALA A 161 -4.42 -0.57 -1.45
C ALA A 161 -3.31 -0.84 -2.47
N GLY A 162 -3.04 -2.10 -2.83
CA GLY A 162 -2.08 -2.45 -3.88
C GLY A 162 -2.43 -1.83 -5.23
N PHE A 163 -3.69 -1.95 -5.67
CA PHE A 163 -4.15 -1.30 -6.88
C PHE A 163 -4.07 0.23 -6.80
N LEU A 164 -4.48 0.83 -5.68
CA LEU A 164 -4.42 2.28 -5.51
C LEU A 164 -2.98 2.83 -5.50
N PHE A 165 -2.03 2.12 -4.89
CA PHE A 165 -0.61 2.49 -4.98
C PHE A 165 -0.08 2.39 -6.41
N ALA A 166 -0.50 1.38 -7.17
CA ALA A 166 -0.13 1.25 -8.59
C ALA A 166 -0.69 2.42 -9.42
N PHE A 167 -1.97 2.76 -9.24
CA PHE A 167 -2.61 3.88 -9.93
C PHE A 167 -1.96 5.22 -9.56
N TYR A 168 -1.70 5.45 -8.28
CA TYR A 168 -1.00 6.65 -7.81
C TYR A 168 0.44 6.74 -8.36
N GLY A 169 1.19 5.63 -8.36
CA GLY A 169 2.53 5.61 -8.94
C GLY A 169 2.51 5.93 -10.44
N TYR A 170 1.52 5.41 -11.15
CA TYR A 170 1.34 5.68 -12.58
C TYR A 170 0.89 7.12 -12.86
N SER A 171 -0.03 7.67 -12.07
CA SER A 171 -0.47 9.08 -12.21
C SER A 171 0.68 10.04 -11.96
N GLU A 172 1.47 9.80 -10.91
CA GLU A 172 2.66 10.60 -10.60
C GLU A 172 3.72 10.47 -11.70
N TYR A 173 3.90 9.28 -12.29
CA TYR A 173 4.85 9.07 -13.39
C TYR A 173 4.49 9.89 -14.62
N ILE A 174 3.21 9.91 -15.01
CA ILE A 174 2.73 10.74 -16.13
C ILE A 174 3.04 12.21 -15.86
N GLN A 175 2.73 12.69 -14.66
CA GLN A 175 2.97 14.08 -14.29
C GLN A 175 4.48 14.40 -14.23
N TYR A 176 5.29 13.50 -13.67
CA TYR A 176 6.74 13.63 -13.62
C TYR A 176 7.35 13.73 -15.03
N ARG A 177 6.97 12.84 -15.95
CA ARG A 177 7.46 12.84 -17.33
C ARG A 177 7.06 14.12 -18.07
N LYS A 178 5.80 14.54 -17.96
CA LYS A 178 5.32 15.78 -18.60
C LYS A 178 6.12 17.01 -18.10
N ARG A 179 6.45 17.06 -16.81
CA ARG A 179 7.07 18.24 -16.16
C ARG A 179 8.59 18.28 -16.28
N HIS A 180 9.27 17.18 -15.96
CA HIS A 180 10.74 17.16 -15.77
C HIS A 180 11.50 16.51 -16.92
N ILE A 181 10.82 15.89 -17.89
CA ILE A 181 11.47 15.30 -19.07
C ILE A 181 11.06 16.06 -20.33
N ASN A 182 9.77 16.43 -20.43
CA ASN A 182 9.27 17.18 -21.59
C ASN A 182 9.21 18.70 -21.36
N GLY A 183 9.02 19.15 -20.10
CA GLY A 183 9.08 20.58 -19.76
C GLY A 183 10.48 21.15 -19.84
N ASP A 184 11.49 20.41 -19.35
CA ASP A 184 12.92 20.81 -19.43
C ASP A 184 13.36 21.01 -20.90
N LYS A 185 12.81 20.26 -21.86
CA LYS A 185 13.10 20.45 -23.30
C LYS A 185 12.65 21.80 -23.87
N ILE A 186 11.63 22.43 -23.28
CA ILE A 186 11.15 23.76 -23.71
C ILE A 186 12.02 24.86 -23.11
N TYR A 187 12.47 24.68 -21.86
CA TYR A 187 13.36 25.64 -21.20
C TYR A 187 14.79 25.59 -21.76
N ASP A 188 15.30 24.41 -22.16
CA ASP A 188 16.59 24.30 -22.86
C ASP A 188 16.54 24.98 -24.24
N LEU A 189 15.41 24.91 -24.96
CA LEU A 189 15.26 25.61 -26.24
C LEU A 189 15.19 27.13 -26.05
N ILE A 190 14.55 27.61 -24.97
CA ILE A 190 14.47 29.05 -24.66
C ILE A 190 15.83 29.57 -24.17
N LEU A 191 16.61 28.79 -23.42
CA LEU A 191 17.97 29.16 -23.02
C LEU A 191 18.91 29.23 -24.23
N VAL A 192 18.83 28.26 -25.16
CA VAL A 192 19.64 28.27 -26.40
C VAL A 192 19.25 29.42 -27.34
N VAL A 193 17.98 29.83 -27.36
CA VAL A 193 17.53 30.99 -28.16
C VAL A 193 17.87 32.34 -27.50
N LEU A 194 17.97 32.40 -26.17
CA LEU A 194 18.36 33.60 -25.42
C LEU A 194 19.87 33.76 -25.22
N GLU A 195 20.67 32.71 -25.46
CA GLU A 195 22.14 32.74 -25.47
C GLU A 195 22.75 32.88 -26.88
N LEU A 196 21.96 33.19 -27.91
CA LEU A 196 22.51 33.67 -29.18
C LEU A 196 23.17 35.03 -28.93
N PRO A 197 24.51 35.14 -29.06
CA PRO A 197 25.19 36.41 -28.83
C PRO A 197 24.71 37.41 -29.88
N SER A 198 24.33 38.59 -29.43
CA SER A 198 24.06 39.78 -30.25
C SER A 198 25.36 40.31 -30.88
N SER A 199 26.09 39.48 -31.62
CA SER A 199 27.32 39.85 -32.29
C SER A 199 27.51 39.09 -33.61
N ALA A 200 26.83 39.57 -34.65
CA ALA A 200 27.32 39.75 -36.01
C ALA A 200 26.24 40.45 -36.85
#